data_AF-A0A660MGS7-F1
#
_entry.id   AF-A0A660MGS7-F1
#
_cell.length_a   1.000
_cell.length_b   1.000
_cell.length_c   1.000
_cell.angle_alpha   90.00
_cell.angle_beta   90.00
_cell.angle_gamma   90.00
#
_symmetry.space_group_name_H-M   'P 1'
#
loop_
_entity.id
_entity.type
_entity.pdbx_description
1 polymer ?
#
loop_
_entity_poly.entity_id
_entity_poly.type
_entity_poly.pdbx_seq_one_letter_code
_entity_poly.pdbx_strand_id
1 'polypeptide(L)' 'MCQQSGALVNGQEYQISLRLPRDLKEQLEQRATHNWRSLNGEILVMLEDYQKILEQKNL' A
#
# COMPACT_ATOMS: atom_id res chain seq x y z
N MET A 1 12.09 10.94 8.90
CA MET A 1 10.73 11.50 9.10
C MET A 1 9.91 11.12 7.88
N CYS A 2 9.17 10.01 7.91
CA CYS A 2 8.28 9.64 6.81
C CYS A 2 6.95 10.39 7.01
N GLN A 3 6.67 11.35 6.13
CA GLN A 3 5.40 12.08 6.13
C GLN A 3 4.27 11.09 5.85
N GLN A 4 3.30 11.01 6.77
CA GLN A 4 2.06 10.29 6.56
C GLN A 4 1.17 11.11 5.63
N SER A 5 1.41 10.99 4.32
CA SER A 5 0.47 11.48 3.32
C SER A 5 -0.58 10.39 3.10
N GLY A 6 -1.64 10.38 3.91
CA GLY A 6 -2.82 9.58 3.61
C GLY A 6 -3.43 10.02 2.29
N ALA A 7 -3.81 9.07 1.43
CA ALA A 7 -4.58 9.39 0.23
C ALA A 7 -5.94 9.96 0.68
N LEU A 8 -6.12 11.27 0.55
CA LEU A 8 -7.38 11.94 0.86
C LEU A 8 -8.37 11.66 -0.27
N VAL A 9 -9.41 10.88 0.00
CA VAL A 9 -10.58 10.79 -0.88
C VAL A 9 -11.66 11.69 -0.27
N ASN A 10 -12.03 12.78 -0.96
CA ASN A 10 -12.96 13.81 -0.46
C ASN A 10 -12.54 14.49 0.87
N GLY A 11 -11.24 14.59 1.14
CA GLY A 11 -10.74 15.26 2.37
C GLY A 11 -10.94 14.46 3.65
N GLN A 12 -11.33 13.18 3.56
CA GLN A 12 -11.46 12.28 4.70
C GLN A 12 -10.40 11.18 4.64
N GLU A 13 -9.73 10.91 5.76
CA GLU A 13 -8.91 9.71 5.89
C GLU A 13 -9.82 8.50 5.99
N TYR A 14 -9.81 7.66 4.95
CA TYR A 14 -10.54 6.40 4.96
C TYR A 14 -9.69 5.32 5.64
N GLN A 15 -10.06 4.94 6.87
CA GLN A 15 -9.38 3.87 7.60
C GLN A 15 -9.98 2.51 7.24
N ILE A 16 -9.14 1.58 6.77
CA ILE A 16 -9.52 0.21 6.45
C ILE A 16 -8.79 -0.74 7.38
N SER A 17 -9.52 -1.65 8.02
CA SER A 17 -8.93 -2.74 8.80
C SER A 17 -8.82 -4.00 7.94
N LEU A 18 -7.59 -4.47 7.74
CA LEU A 18 -7.31 -5.68 6.97
C LEU A 18 -6.86 -6.80 7.91
N ARG A 19 -7.35 -8.02 7.67
CA ARG A 19 -6.78 -9.23 8.29
C ARG A 19 -5.79 -9.84 7.32
N LEU A 20 -4.52 -9.89 7.74
CA LEU A 20 -3.43 -10.45 6.97
C LEU A 20 -2.80 -11.62 7.75
N PRO A 21 -2.29 -12.65 7.07
CA PRO A 21 -1.34 -13.58 7.67
C PRO A 21 -0.15 -12.81 8.28
N ARG A 22 0.37 -13.32 9.40
CA ARG A 22 1.45 -12.64 10.17
C ARG A 22 2.68 -12.41 9.31
N ASP A 23 3.13 -13.47 8.66
CA ASP A 23 4.24 -13.53 7.73
C ASP A 23 4.08 -12.53 6.58
N LEU A 24 2.86 -12.37 6.03
CA LEU A 24 2.60 -11.37 5.00
C LEU A 24 2.72 -9.94 5.56
N LYS A 25 2.17 -9.70 6.75
CA LYS A 25 2.26 -8.39 7.41
C LYS A 25 3.72 -8.00 7.68
N GLU A 26 4.50 -8.92 8.23
CA GLU A 26 5.93 -8.68 8.55
C GLU A 26 6.72 -8.34 7.28
N GLN A 27 6.48 -9.03 6.17
CA GLN A 27 7.11 -8.73 4.88
C GLN A 27 6.74 -7.35 4.35
N LEU A 28 5.47 -6.94 4.50
CA LEU A 28 5.01 -5.61 4.08
C LEU A 28 5.65 -4.49 4.91
N GLU A 29 5.76 -4.67 6.24
CA GLU A 29 6.42 -3.72 7.13
C GLU A 29 7.91 -3.58 6.81
N GLN A 30 8.60 -4.69 6.52
CA GLN A 30 10.00 -4.67 6.09
C GLN A 30 10.18 -3.93 4.76
N ARG A 31 9.33 -4.20 3.77
CA ARG A 31 9.36 -3.50 2.46
C ARG A 31 9.10 -2.02 2.60
N ALA A 32 8.07 -1.63 3.36
CA ALA A 32 7.74 -0.24 3.62
C ALA A 32 8.92 0.51 4.26
N THR A 33 9.58 -0.13 5.24
CA THR A 33 10.78 0.42 5.88
C THR A 33 11.93 0.57 4.88
N HIS A 34 12.21 -0.45 4.07
CA HIS A 34 13.26 -0.42 3.06
C HIS A 34 13.02 0.67 1.99
N ASN A 35 11.77 0.85 1.60
CA ASN A 35 11.35 1.84 0.59
C ASN A 35 11.13 3.24 1.17
N TRP A 36 11.34 3.44 2.48
CA TRP A 36 11.11 4.70 3.19
C TRP A 36 9.66 5.21 3.08
N ARG A 37 8.69 4.28 3.01
CA ARG A 37 7.25 4.56 2.91
C ARG A 37 6.51 4.18 4.18
N SER A 38 5.33 4.77 4.36
CA SER A 38 4.35 4.23 5.32
C SER A 38 3.82 2.89 4.82
N LEU A 39 3.30 2.06 5.72
CA LEU A 39 2.67 0.78 5.34
C LEU A 39 1.53 1.00 4.34
N ASN A 40 0.70 2.03 4.55
CA ASN A 40 -0.37 2.39 3.60
C ASN A 40 0.19 2.81 2.25
N GLY A 41 1.25 3.62 2.23
CA GLY A 41 1.89 4.05 0.97
C GLY A 41 2.48 2.89 0.19
N GLU A 42 3.09 1.92 0.88
CA GLU A 42 3.60 0.71 0.23
C GLU A 42 2.47 -0.16 -0.34
N ILE A 43 1.38 -0.34 0.42
CA ILE A 43 0.19 -1.08 -0.05
C ILE A 43 -0.40 -0.41 -1.30
N LEU A 44 -0.52 0.92 -1.32
CA LEU A 44 -1.04 1.65 -2.48
C LEU A 44 -0.17 1.45 -3.72
N VAL A 45 1.15 1.61 -3.61
CA VAL A 45 2.08 1.41 -4.73
C VAL A 45 1.97 -0.02 -5.28
N MET A 46 1.93 -1.03 -4.40
CA MET A 46 1.77 -2.41 -4.85
C MET A 46 0.44 -2.63 -5.58
N LEU A 47 -0.67 -2.06 -5.09
CA LEU A 47 -1.97 -2.18 -5.73
C LEU A 47 -1.99 -1.50 -7.10
N GLU A 48 -1.43 -0.29 -7.21
CA GLU A 48 -1.29 0.43 -8.49
C GLU A 48 -0.44 -0.34 -9.50
N ASP A 49 0.68 -0.92 -9.07
CA ASP A 49 1.54 -1.71 -9.93
C ASP A 49 0.84 -2.98 -10.41
N TYR A 50 0.10 -3.65 -9.53
CA TYR A 50 -0.69 -4.82 -9.91
C TYR A 50 -1.81 -4.44 -10.88
N GLN A 51 -2.48 -3.31 -10.67
CA GLN A 51 -3.51 -2.80 -11.59
C GLN A 51 -2.93 -2.54 -12.98
N LYS A 52 -1.77 -1.87 -13.08
CA LYS A 52 -1.08 -1.65 -14.37
C LYS A 52 -0.74 -2.98 -15.06
N ILE A 53 -0.30 -3.99 -14.31
CA ILE A 53 -0.02 -5.31 -14.85
C ILE A 53 -1.30 -5.96 -15.39
N LEU A 54 -2.42 -5.85 -14.68
CA LEU A 54 -3.70 -6.39 -15.13
C LEU A 54 -4.22 -5.66 -16.38
N GLU A 55 -4.07 -4.34 -16.44
CA GLU A 55 -4.40 -3.53 -17.62
C GLU A 55 -3.55 -3.92 -18.84
N GLN A 56 -2.27 -4.25 -18.64
CA GLN A 56 -1.37 -4.71 -19.70
C GLN A 56 -1.59 -6.18 -20.11
N LYS A 57 -2.23 -7.00 -19.25
CA LYS A 57 -2.46 -8.43 -19.47
C LYS A 57 -3.84 -8.78 -20.04
N ASN A 58 -4.74 -7.82 -20.16
CA ASN A 58 -5.87 -7.90 -21.11
C ASN A 58 -5.28 -7.69 -22.52
N LEU A 59 -5.28 -8.63 -23.48
CA LEU A 59 -6.43 -9.28 -24.15
C LEU A 59 -7.48 -8.26 -24.64
#